data_AF-A0A929VFQ1-F1
#
_entry.id   AF-A0A929VFQ1-F1
#
_cell.length_a   1.000
_cell.length_b   1.000
_cell.length_c   1.000
_cell.angle_alpha   90.00
_cell.angle_beta   90.00
_cell.angle_gamma   90.00
#
_symmetry.space_group_name_H-M   'P 1'
#
loop_
_entity.id
_entity.type
_entity.pdbx_description
1 polymer ?
#
loop_
_entity_poly.entity_id
_entity_poly.type
_entity_poly.pdbx_seq_one_letter_code
_entity_poly.pdbx_strand_id
1 'polypeptide(L)'
;TFLAWPYVVIYVLLTLFSNHEIGFYAATVLLLFSVLLEKNPQPTEFFLYVSIGLVAVSLFRHLDEELRVAFPIAITLSLQMVFLCAYQFLFIHSGLHLSLFVIPLVNLLISLLLLLLISQSFAISVIRGETDRYMDINDPEFALLVAIRSKSKEEYFRAIHTAYLSERMAQELHLRGKPMKSLAYYHRIWILNHHRQDWDEIQPYFVEFDFPREALDLLHEYLTGGENAPVSKEATVVMFCDLLVSSLMQAFAQDRERQVEMDSFIEDLVNEKLYHGALNQSELSMRELNEMKKLFKREKLYYDFLR
;
A
#
# COMPACT_ATOMS: atom_id res chain seq x y z
N THR A 1 -8.28 26.76 -36.84
CA THR A 1 -7.37 25.69 -36.43
C THR A 1 -8.04 24.93 -35.31
N PHE A 2 -8.09 23.59 -35.37
CA PHE A 2 -8.91 22.79 -34.47
C PHE A 2 -8.12 22.54 -33.16
N LEU A 3 -8.33 23.41 -32.17
CA LEU A 3 -7.57 23.45 -30.91
C LEU A 3 -8.12 22.47 -29.86
N ALA A 4 -8.34 21.22 -30.27
CA ALA A 4 -8.80 20.14 -29.38
C ALA A 4 -7.66 19.16 -29.14
N TRP A 5 -6.54 19.63 -28.61
CA TRP A 5 -5.40 18.75 -28.32
C TRP A 5 -5.51 18.23 -26.89
N PRO A 6 -5.59 16.91 -26.69
CA PRO A 6 -5.68 16.31 -25.36
C PRO A 6 -4.29 16.22 -24.70
N TYR A 7 -3.48 17.28 -24.74
CA TYR A 7 -2.10 17.25 -24.24
C TYR A 7 -2.00 17.00 -22.74
N VAL A 8 -3.00 17.44 -21.98
CA VAL A 8 -3.14 17.13 -20.55
C VAL A 8 -3.04 15.63 -20.29
N VAL A 9 -3.67 14.83 -21.16
CA VAL A 9 -3.65 13.37 -21.09
C VAL A 9 -2.24 12.84 -21.33
N ILE A 10 -1.51 13.39 -22.30
CA ILE A 10 -0.13 12.99 -22.62
C ILE A 10 0.81 13.29 -21.43
N TYR A 11 0.66 14.47 -20.81
CA TYR A 11 1.41 14.82 -19.59
C TYR A 11 1.17 13.81 -18.47
N VAL A 12 -0.10 13.52 -18.16
CA VAL A 12 -0.45 12.57 -17.10
C VAL A 12 0.03 11.15 -17.45
N LEU A 13 -0.16 10.69 -18.68
CA LEU A 13 0.26 9.37 -19.14
C LEU A 13 1.76 9.16 -18.93
N LEU A 14 2.58 10.06 -19.48
CA LEU A 14 4.03 9.89 -19.44
C LEU A 14 4.56 10.01 -18.01
N THR A 15 3.96 10.86 -17.18
CA THR A 15 4.32 10.97 -15.76
C THR A 15 3.96 9.72 -14.97
N LEU A 16 2.78 9.12 -15.18
CA LEU A 16 2.36 7.93 -14.43
C LEU A 16 3.21 6.70 -14.75
N PHE A 17 3.65 6.53 -15.99
CA PHE A 17 4.40 5.35 -16.43
C PHE A 17 5.93 5.51 -16.37
N SER A 18 6.44 6.67 -15.94
CA SER A 18 7.89 6.88 -15.80
C SER A 18 8.23 7.49 -14.43
N ASN A 19 8.53 8.78 -14.39
CA ASN A 19 8.63 9.58 -13.19
C ASN A 19 8.19 11.03 -13.52
N HIS A 20 8.01 11.88 -12.51
CA HIS A 20 7.48 13.23 -12.72
C HIS A 20 8.36 14.10 -13.62
N GLU A 21 9.69 14.06 -13.44
CA GLU A 21 10.64 14.89 -14.19
C GLU A 21 10.75 14.44 -15.65
N ILE A 22 10.97 13.15 -15.91
CA ILE A 22 11.09 12.58 -17.26
C ILE A 22 9.76 12.67 -18.00
N GLY A 23 8.65 12.36 -17.32
CA GLY A 23 7.33 12.44 -17.91
C GLY A 23 6.97 13.87 -18.35
N PHE A 24 7.22 14.86 -17.49
CA PHE A 24 7.00 16.26 -17.81
C PHE A 24 7.90 16.75 -18.96
N TYR A 25 9.18 16.40 -18.93
CA TYR A 25 10.13 16.76 -19.99
C TYR A 25 9.71 16.15 -21.34
N ALA A 26 9.42 14.85 -21.37
CA ALA A 26 9.01 14.14 -22.58
C ALA A 26 7.71 14.70 -23.17
N ALA A 27 6.71 14.97 -22.33
CA ALA A 27 5.45 15.58 -22.75
C ALA A 27 5.66 17.00 -23.31
N THR A 28 6.55 17.79 -22.69
CA THR A 28 6.87 19.15 -23.15
C THR A 28 7.61 19.15 -24.48
N VAL A 29 8.54 18.21 -24.69
CA VAL A 29 9.23 18.02 -25.98
C VAL A 29 8.23 17.62 -27.07
N LEU A 30 7.30 16.70 -26.77
CA LEU A 30 6.24 16.31 -27.72
C LEU A 30 5.32 17.49 -28.05
N LEU A 31 4.96 18.31 -27.08
CA LEU A 31 4.16 19.52 -27.29
C LEU A 31 4.91 20.52 -28.17
N LEU A 32 6.20 20.74 -27.92
CA LEU A 32 7.04 21.60 -28.74
C LEU A 32 7.04 21.14 -30.20
N PHE A 33 7.24 19.84 -30.46
CA PHE A 33 7.19 19.31 -31.82
C PHE A 33 5.83 19.51 -32.49
N SER A 34 4.73 19.29 -31.78
CA SER A 34 3.39 19.49 -32.36
C SER A 34 3.10 20.95 -32.71
N VAL A 35 3.53 21.90 -31.88
CA VAL A 35 3.41 23.33 -32.20
C VAL A 35 4.30 23.71 -33.39
N LEU A 36 5.52 23.17 -33.47
CA LEU A 36 6.44 23.45 -34.59
C LEU A 36 5.97 22.87 -35.93
N LEU A 37 5.24 21.76 -35.90
CA LEU A 37 4.68 21.11 -37.10
C LEU A 37 3.38 21.76 -37.60
N GLU A 38 2.83 22.71 -36.84
CA GLU A 38 1.62 23.42 -37.23
C GLU A 38 1.88 24.41 -38.36
N LYS A 39 0.91 24.56 -39.26
CA LYS A 39 1.01 25.45 -40.43
C LYS A 39 1.24 26.91 -40.04
N ASN A 40 0.71 27.34 -38.89
CA ASN A 40 0.84 28.69 -38.35
C ASN A 40 1.14 28.61 -36.84
N PRO A 41 2.41 28.39 -36.44
CA PRO A 41 2.75 28.15 -35.04
C PRO A 41 2.46 29.39 -34.19
N GLN A 42 1.65 29.23 -33.15
CA GLN A 42 1.41 30.27 -32.16
C GLN A 42 2.11 29.93 -30.83
N PRO A 43 3.04 30.77 -30.33
CA PRO A 43 3.70 30.52 -29.04
C PRO A 43 2.72 30.43 -27.86
N THR A 44 1.58 31.10 -27.96
CA THR A 44 0.52 31.11 -26.94
C THR A 44 -0.05 29.72 -26.67
N GLU A 45 -0.16 28.87 -27.69
CA GLU A 45 -0.67 27.50 -27.57
C GLU A 45 0.30 26.63 -26.76
N PHE A 46 1.61 26.78 -27.00
CA PHE A 46 2.64 26.11 -26.23
C PHE A 46 2.54 26.48 -24.74
N PHE A 47 2.54 27.78 -24.41
CA PHE A 47 2.47 28.22 -23.02
C PHE A 47 1.17 27.78 -22.31
N LEU A 48 0.06 27.75 -23.04
CA LEU A 48 -1.22 27.29 -22.52
C LEU A 48 -1.16 25.81 -22.11
N TYR A 49 -0.72 24.93 -23.01
CA TYR A 49 -0.70 23.49 -22.72
C TYR A 49 0.42 23.10 -21.74
N VAL A 50 1.58 23.78 -21.76
CA VAL A 50 2.63 23.57 -20.74
C VAL A 50 2.11 23.91 -19.35
N SER A 51 1.40 25.04 -19.20
CA SER A 51 0.87 25.47 -17.91
C SER A 51 -0.16 24.50 -17.34
N ILE A 52 -1.07 24.01 -18.20
CA ILE A 52 -2.05 22.99 -17.78
C ILE A 52 -1.33 21.68 -17.44
N GLY A 53 -0.35 21.28 -18.25
CA GLY A 53 0.48 20.08 -18.03
C GLY A 53 1.24 20.12 -16.70
N LEU A 54 1.83 21.26 -16.34
CA LEU A 54 2.55 21.43 -15.07
C LEU A 54 1.62 21.19 -13.86
N VAL A 55 0.43 21.79 -13.87
CA VAL A 55 -0.55 21.61 -12.79
C VAL A 55 -1.06 20.16 -12.76
N ALA A 56 -1.31 19.55 -13.92
CA ALA A 56 -1.72 18.15 -14.00
C ALA A 56 -0.66 17.22 -13.40
N VAL A 57 0.61 17.35 -13.81
CA VAL A 57 1.72 16.54 -13.27
C VAL A 57 1.87 16.74 -11.77
N SER A 58 1.72 17.97 -11.27
CA SER A 58 1.81 18.26 -9.84
C SER A 58 0.71 17.60 -9.02
N LEU A 59 -0.54 17.61 -9.52
CA LEU A 59 -1.68 17.00 -8.83
C LEU A 59 -1.64 15.47 -8.86
N PHE A 60 -1.12 14.88 -9.93
CA PHE A 60 -0.97 13.43 -10.08
C PHE A 60 0.31 12.89 -9.44
N ARG A 61 1.09 13.73 -8.75
CA ARG A 61 2.35 13.34 -8.10
C ARG A 61 2.16 12.37 -6.92
N HIS A 62 1.08 12.55 -6.17
CA HIS A 62 0.78 11.73 -4.99
C HIS A 62 -0.63 11.14 -5.15
N LEU A 63 -0.80 10.27 -6.14
CA LEU A 63 -1.99 9.42 -6.17
C LEU A 63 -1.90 8.47 -4.98
N ASP A 64 -2.54 8.84 -3.86
CA ASP A 64 -2.59 8.04 -2.65
C ASP A 64 -3.13 6.63 -2.95
N GLU A 65 -2.72 5.65 -2.13
CA GLU A 65 -3.19 4.26 -2.16
C GLU A 65 -4.73 4.14 -2.16
N GLU A 66 -5.45 5.16 -1.69
CA GLU A 66 -6.91 5.26 -1.74
C GLU A 66 -7.49 5.66 -3.11
N LEU A 67 -6.66 5.80 -4.16
CA LEU A 67 -7.12 5.93 -5.55
C LEU A 67 -8.09 7.10 -5.77
N ARG A 68 -7.95 8.19 -5.02
CA ARG A 68 -8.79 9.40 -5.12
C ARG A 68 -8.45 10.23 -6.36
N VAL A 69 -8.48 9.61 -7.55
CA VAL A 69 -8.24 10.24 -8.87
C VAL A 69 -9.27 11.30 -9.22
N ALA A 70 -10.46 11.27 -8.62
CA ALA A 70 -11.54 12.20 -8.93
C ALA A 70 -11.17 13.68 -8.69
N PHE A 71 -10.44 13.97 -7.61
CA PHE A 71 -10.09 15.34 -7.24
C PHE A 71 -9.00 15.95 -8.15
N PRO A 72 -7.87 15.27 -8.42
CA PRO A 72 -6.91 15.69 -9.44
C PRO A 72 -7.55 15.91 -10.82
N ILE A 73 -8.39 14.97 -11.27
CA ILE A 73 -9.10 15.08 -12.56
C ILE A 73 -9.98 16.33 -12.59
N ALA A 74 -10.78 16.56 -11.54
CA ALA A 74 -11.70 17.71 -11.48
C ALA A 74 -10.96 19.05 -11.56
N ILE A 75 -9.87 19.22 -10.82
CA ILE A 75 -9.08 20.46 -10.84
C ILE A 75 -8.43 20.65 -12.21
N THR A 76 -7.78 19.60 -12.74
CA THR A 76 -7.09 19.68 -14.03
C THR A 76 -8.06 20.04 -15.16
N LEU A 77 -9.24 19.42 -15.22
CA LEU A 77 -10.25 19.73 -16.22
C LEU A 77 -10.84 21.14 -16.05
N SER A 78 -11.03 21.59 -14.81
CA SER A 78 -11.50 22.95 -14.53
C SER A 78 -10.50 24.00 -15.02
N LEU A 79 -9.20 23.79 -14.77
CA LEU A 79 -8.13 24.64 -15.27
C LEU A 79 -8.07 24.64 -16.82
N GLN A 80 -8.16 23.44 -17.43
CA GLN A 80 -8.19 23.29 -18.88
C GLN A 80 -9.37 24.07 -19.49
N MET A 81 -10.55 24.02 -18.87
CA MET A 81 -11.72 24.77 -19.31
C MET A 81 -11.46 26.28 -19.31
N VAL A 82 -10.95 26.81 -18.19
CA VAL A 82 -10.67 28.24 -18.04
C VAL A 82 -9.65 28.71 -19.08
N PHE A 83 -8.58 27.96 -19.27
CA PHE A 83 -7.48 28.35 -20.16
C PHE A 83 -7.91 28.31 -21.63
N LEU A 84 -8.63 27.28 -22.05
CA LEU A 84 -9.14 27.19 -23.42
C LEU A 84 -10.20 28.25 -23.71
N CYS A 85 -11.09 28.55 -22.75
CA CYS A 85 -12.05 29.64 -22.90
C CYS A 85 -11.36 31.00 -23.00
N ALA A 86 -10.36 31.25 -22.15
CA ALA A 86 -9.58 32.49 -22.19
C ALA A 86 -8.85 32.66 -23.52
N TYR A 87 -8.24 31.59 -24.04
CA TYR A 87 -7.57 31.61 -25.33
C TYR A 87 -8.54 31.92 -26.47
N GLN A 88 -9.70 31.25 -26.52
CA GLN A 88 -10.72 31.51 -27.54
C GLN A 88 -11.23 32.95 -27.48
N PHE A 89 -11.43 33.50 -26.27
CA PHE A 89 -11.89 34.87 -26.08
C PHE A 89 -10.83 35.93 -26.46
N LEU A 90 -9.57 35.70 -26.12
CA LEU A 90 -8.51 36.70 -26.32
C LEU A 90 -7.96 36.70 -27.76
N PHE A 91 -7.91 35.54 -28.42
CA PHE A 91 -7.16 35.38 -29.67
C PHE A 91 -7.99 35.00 -30.89
N ILE A 92 -9.21 34.44 -30.71
CA ILE A 92 -10.01 33.93 -31.83
C ILE A 92 -11.30 34.72 -32.02
N HIS A 93 -12.07 34.93 -30.95
CA HIS A 93 -13.39 35.55 -31.02
C HIS A 93 -13.42 36.90 -30.30
N SER A 94 -13.77 37.97 -31.00
CA SER A 94 -13.92 39.32 -30.43
C SER A 94 -15.29 39.53 -29.73
N GLY A 95 -15.76 38.55 -28.94
CA GLY A 95 -17.07 38.62 -28.26
C GLY A 95 -17.51 37.31 -27.61
N LEU A 96 -18.48 37.38 -26.70
CA LEU A 96 -19.07 36.22 -26.03
C LEU A 96 -20.17 35.59 -26.91
N HIS A 97 -19.83 34.53 -27.62
CA HIS A 97 -20.76 33.71 -28.38
C HIS A 97 -20.74 32.26 -27.88
N LEU A 98 -21.87 31.55 -27.95
CA LEU A 98 -21.96 30.15 -27.53
C LEU A 98 -20.99 29.22 -28.29
N SER A 99 -20.59 29.61 -29.51
CA SER A 99 -19.58 28.91 -30.30
C SER A 99 -18.21 28.84 -29.63
N LEU A 100 -17.89 29.80 -28.73
CA LEU A 100 -16.64 29.86 -27.98
C LEU A 100 -16.44 28.64 -27.09
N PHE A 101 -17.53 28.07 -26.57
CA PHE A 101 -17.49 26.96 -25.62
C PHE A 101 -17.44 25.59 -26.29
N VAL A 102 -17.73 25.49 -27.59
CA VAL A 102 -17.82 24.20 -28.29
C VAL A 102 -16.48 23.47 -28.27
N ILE A 103 -15.39 24.15 -28.68
CA ILE A 103 -14.05 23.54 -28.72
C ILE A 103 -13.54 23.18 -27.30
N PRO A 104 -13.58 24.09 -26.30
CA PRO A 104 -13.23 23.75 -24.92
C PRO A 104 -14.02 22.57 -24.36
N LEU A 105 -15.34 22.51 -24.60
CA LEU A 105 -16.20 21.45 -24.07
C LEU A 105 -15.88 20.09 -24.71
N VAL A 106 -15.67 20.06 -26.03
CA VAL A 106 -15.27 18.82 -26.74
C VAL A 106 -13.91 18.35 -26.24
N ASN A 107 -12.93 19.26 -26.08
CA ASN A 107 -11.60 18.88 -25.57
C ASN A 107 -11.68 18.36 -24.12
N LEU A 108 -12.53 18.97 -23.29
CA LEU A 108 -12.75 18.53 -21.91
C LEU A 108 -13.37 17.12 -21.84
N LEU A 109 -14.36 16.83 -22.69
CA LEU A 109 -14.97 15.49 -22.76
C LEU A 109 -13.96 14.43 -23.20
N ILE A 110 -13.14 14.73 -24.21
CA ILE A 110 -12.10 13.82 -24.69
C ILE A 110 -11.03 13.62 -23.59
N SER A 111 -10.53 14.70 -22.99
CA SER A 111 -9.59 14.64 -21.87
C SER A 111 -10.13 13.83 -20.71
N LEU A 112 -11.40 14.02 -20.32
CA LEU A 112 -12.03 13.27 -19.23
C LEU A 112 -12.05 11.77 -19.52
N LEU A 113 -12.53 11.37 -20.69
CA LEU A 113 -12.59 9.95 -21.06
C LEU A 113 -11.21 9.30 -21.05
N LEU A 114 -10.22 9.96 -21.64
CA LEU A 114 -8.85 9.43 -21.71
C LEU A 114 -8.17 9.41 -20.33
N LEU A 115 -8.35 10.43 -19.50
CA LEU A 115 -7.82 10.45 -18.14
C LEU A 115 -8.43 9.32 -17.30
N LEU A 116 -9.73 9.07 -17.40
CA LEU A 116 -10.38 7.95 -16.71
C LEU A 116 -9.80 6.61 -17.16
N LEU A 117 -9.62 6.40 -18.48
CA LEU A 117 -9.04 5.17 -19.02
C LEU A 117 -7.61 4.95 -18.53
N ILE A 118 -6.77 5.98 -18.55
CA ILE A 118 -5.37 5.90 -18.12
C ILE A 118 -5.29 5.67 -16.61
N SER A 119 -6.07 6.39 -15.82
CA SER A 119 -6.16 6.19 -14.38
C SER A 119 -6.61 4.77 -14.03
N GLN A 120 -7.61 4.24 -14.73
CA GLN A 120 -8.05 2.85 -14.55
C GLN A 120 -6.97 1.84 -14.96
N SER A 121 -6.29 2.07 -16.09
CA SER A 121 -5.19 1.21 -16.52
C SER A 121 -4.04 1.22 -15.52
N PHE A 122 -3.67 2.39 -15.00
CA PHE A 122 -2.62 2.52 -13.98
C PHE A 122 -3.02 1.80 -12.68
N ALA A 123 -4.26 1.96 -12.24
CA ALA A 123 -4.80 1.27 -11.07
C ALA A 123 -4.70 -0.25 -11.20
N ILE A 124 -5.06 -0.80 -12.37
CA ILE A 124 -5.00 -2.24 -12.63
C ILE A 124 -3.54 -2.71 -12.68
N SER A 125 -2.66 -2.00 -13.40
CA SER A 125 -1.28 -2.47 -13.59
C SER A 125 -0.41 -2.36 -12.34
N VAL A 126 -0.63 -1.34 -11.48
CA VAL A 126 0.25 -1.06 -10.34
C VAL A 126 -0.34 -1.51 -9.00
N ILE A 127 -1.67 -1.42 -8.81
CA ILE A 127 -2.28 -1.64 -7.48
C ILE A 127 -2.87 -3.06 -7.33
N ARG A 128 -3.35 -3.69 -8.42
CA ARG A 128 -3.93 -5.04 -8.35
C ARG A 128 -2.90 -6.17 -8.25
N GLY A 129 -1.69 -6.00 -8.78
CA GLY A 129 -0.68 -7.07 -8.73
C GLY A 129 -0.35 -7.54 -7.31
N GLU A 130 -0.08 -6.62 -6.40
CA GLU A 130 0.29 -6.95 -5.02
C GLU A 130 -0.92 -7.13 -4.10
N THR A 131 -2.01 -6.36 -4.31
CA THR A 131 -3.22 -6.49 -3.48
C THR A 131 -3.94 -7.81 -3.69
N ASP A 132 -4.01 -8.32 -4.93
CA ASP A 132 -4.66 -9.60 -5.22
C ASP A 132 -3.86 -10.75 -4.59
N ARG A 133 -2.52 -10.67 -4.62
CA ARG A 133 -1.67 -11.70 -3.99
C ARG A 133 -1.87 -11.79 -2.48
N TYR A 134 -1.97 -10.65 -1.81
CA TYR A 134 -2.29 -10.62 -0.38
C TYR A 134 -3.67 -11.21 -0.06
N MET A 135 -4.65 -11.09 -0.95
CA MET A 135 -5.96 -11.72 -0.76
C MET A 135 -5.85 -13.24 -0.77
N ASP A 136 -5.07 -13.79 -1.70
CA ASP A 136 -4.85 -15.24 -1.79
C ASP A 136 -4.04 -15.75 -0.59
N ILE A 137 -2.86 -15.19 -0.34
CA ILE A 137 -1.94 -15.74 0.68
C ILE A 137 -2.41 -15.48 2.11
N ASN A 138 -3.27 -14.48 2.34
CA ASN A 138 -3.86 -14.24 3.66
C ASN A 138 -5.22 -14.92 3.83
N ASP A 139 -5.65 -15.75 2.88
CA ASP A 139 -6.78 -16.64 3.05
C ASP A 139 -6.39 -17.83 3.96
N PRO A 140 -7.11 -18.10 5.06
CA PRO A 140 -6.90 -19.28 5.90
C PRO A 140 -6.95 -20.62 5.14
N GLU A 141 -7.62 -20.67 3.99
CA GLU A 141 -7.73 -21.84 3.12
C GLU A 141 -6.64 -21.92 2.05
N PHE A 142 -5.68 -20.97 2.04
CA PHE A 142 -4.56 -20.98 1.11
C PHE A 142 -3.70 -22.25 1.27
N ALA A 143 -3.16 -22.73 0.14
CA ALA A 143 -2.47 -24.02 0.07
C ALA A 143 -1.35 -24.20 1.12
N LEU A 144 -0.54 -23.16 1.37
CA LEU A 144 0.52 -23.22 2.39
C LEU A 144 -0.02 -23.32 3.82
N LEU A 145 -1.07 -22.56 4.18
CA LEU A 145 -1.69 -22.66 5.51
C LEU A 145 -2.39 -24.00 5.70
N VAL A 146 -3.02 -24.53 4.65
CA VAL A 146 -3.60 -25.88 4.66
C VAL A 146 -2.52 -26.95 4.85
N ALA A 147 -1.34 -26.77 4.25
CA ALA A 147 -0.20 -27.65 4.48
C ALA A 147 0.27 -27.59 5.95
N ILE A 148 0.37 -26.39 6.54
CA ILE A 148 0.71 -26.20 7.97
C ILE A 148 -0.34 -26.91 8.84
N ARG A 149 -1.63 -26.71 8.58
CA ARG A 149 -2.74 -27.37 9.30
C ARG A 149 -2.67 -28.88 9.24
N SER A 150 -2.28 -29.41 8.08
CA SER A 150 -2.16 -30.86 7.86
C SER A 150 -0.98 -31.45 8.64
N LYS A 151 0.08 -30.67 8.85
CA LYS A 151 1.25 -31.06 9.66
C LYS A 151 1.04 -30.87 11.16
N SER A 152 0.50 -29.73 11.56
CA SER A 152 0.19 -29.40 12.96
C SER A 152 -1.01 -28.47 13.06
N LYS A 153 -2.10 -28.98 13.65
CA LYS A 153 -3.31 -28.19 13.92
C LYS A 153 -3.05 -27.07 14.94
N GLU A 154 -2.21 -27.33 15.93
CA GLU A 154 -1.84 -26.36 16.96
C GLU A 154 -1.12 -25.16 16.35
N GLU A 155 -0.25 -25.41 15.38
CA GLU A 155 0.58 -24.38 14.76
C GLU A 155 -0.21 -23.55 13.76
N TYR A 156 -1.11 -24.20 13.03
CA TYR A 156 -2.14 -23.49 12.27
C TYR A 156 -3.00 -22.62 13.19
N PHE A 157 -3.47 -23.14 14.33
CA PHE A 157 -4.29 -22.39 15.27
C PHE A 157 -3.55 -21.17 15.83
N ARG A 158 -2.30 -21.33 16.26
CA ARG A 158 -1.42 -20.23 16.66
C ARG A 158 -1.28 -19.19 15.54
N ALA A 159 -0.97 -19.61 14.31
CA ALA A 159 -0.83 -18.72 13.17
C ALA A 159 -2.10 -17.89 12.90
N ILE A 160 -3.29 -18.51 12.98
CA ILE A 160 -4.58 -17.83 12.84
C ILE A 160 -4.76 -16.75 13.90
N HIS A 161 -4.47 -17.08 15.16
CA HIS A 161 -4.67 -16.14 16.26
C HIS A 161 -3.65 -15.01 16.29
N THR A 162 -2.38 -15.31 15.97
CA THR A 162 -1.31 -14.32 15.81
C THR A 162 -1.64 -13.37 14.68
N ALA A 163 -2.14 -13.86 13.55
CA ALA A 163 -2.52 -13.06 12.39
C ALA A 163 -3.69 -12.12 12.67
N TYR A 164 -4.74 -12.60 13.35
CA TYR A 164 -5.84 -11.76 13.80
C TYR A 164 -5.33 -10.60 14.67
N LEU A 165 -4.50 -10.92 15.68
CA LEU A 165 -4.04 -9.91 16.63
C LEU A 165 -3.09 -8.91 15.98
N SER A 166 -2.25 -9.37 15.05
CA SER A 166 -1.34 -8.53 14.26
C SER A 166 -2.10 -7.57 13.35
N GLU A 167 -3.19 -8.01 12.71
CA GLU A 167 -4.06 -7.16 11.89
C GLU A 167 -4.77 -6.10 12.73
N ARG A 168 -5.23 -6.46 13.94
CA ARG A 168 -5.80 -5.50 14.91
C ARG A 168 -4.77 -4.46 15.36
N MET A 169 -3.55 -4.89 15.64
CA MET A 169 -2.45 -3.98 16.00
C MET A 169 -2.07 -3.04 14.85
N ALA A 170 -2.05 -3.55 13.62
CA ALA A 170 -1.75 -2.73 12.46
C ALA A 170 -2.75 -1.59 12.30
N GLN A 171 -4.04 -1.84 12.56
CA GLN A 171 -5.08 -0.80 12.55
C GLN A 171 -4.87 0.25 13.64
N GLU A 172 -4.57 -0.17 14.87
CA GLU A 172 -4.40 0.74 16.01
C GLU A 172 -3.14 1.61 15.88
N LEU A 173 -2.07 1.05 15.33
CA LEU A 173 -0.77 1.71 15.20
C LEU A 173 -0.56 2.39 13.84
N HIS A 174 -1.52 2.30 12.92
CA HIS A 174 -1.42 2.76 11.54
C HIS A 174 -0.21 2.15 10.79
N LEU A 175 -0.03 0.83 10.94
CA LEU A 175 1.01 0.05 10.26
C LEU A 175 0.45 -0.76 9.09
N ARG A 176 1.35 -1.37 8.30
CA ARG A 176 0.99 -2.18 7.13
C ARG A 176 0.39 -3.53 7.53
N GLY A 177 -0.93 -3.61 7.55
CA GLY A 177 -1.67 -4.80 8.01
C GLY A 177 -1.51 -6.05 7.14
N LYS A 178 -1.55 -5.94 5.80
CA LYS A 178 -1.48 -7.11 4.91
C LYS A 178 -0.12 -7.83 5.00
N PRO A 179 1.03 -7.14 4.94
CA PRO A 179 2.34 -7.78 5.13
C PRO A 179 2.50 -8.38 6.54
N MET A 180 2.03 -7.69 7.58
CA MET A 180 2.05 -8.21 8.96
C MET A 180 1.24 -9.50 9.11
N LYS A 181 0.07 -9.57 8.48
CA LYS A 181 -0.78 -10.77 8.47
C LYS A 181 -0.09 -11.95 7.78
N SER A 182 0.56 -11.70 6.64
CA SER A 182 1.36 -12.72 5.95
C SER A 182 2.54 -13.19 6.81
N LEU A 183 3.28 -12.27 7.43
CA LEU A 183 4.34 -12.62 8.37
C LEU A 183 3.81 -13.50 9.52
N ALA A 184 2.70 -13.10 10.14
CA ALA A 184 2.08 -13.85 11.23
C ALA A 184 1.68 -15.26 10.80
N TYR A 185 1.15 -15.44 9.59
CA TYR A 185 0.81 -16.76 9.05
C TYR A 185 2.01 -17.65 8.77
N TYR A 186 3.11 -17.09 8.27
CA TYR A 186 4.16 -17.88 7.63
C TYR A 186 5.52 -17.86 8.33
N HIS A 187 5.70 -17.10 9.41
CA HIS A 187 6.96 -17.13 10.17
C HIS A 187 7.30 -18.52 10.77
N ARG A 188 6.35 -19.45 10.78
CA ARG A 188 6.57 -20.85 11.21
C ARG A 188 6.49 -21.88 10.08
N ILE A 189 6.66 -21.45 8.83
CA ILE A 189 6.58 -22.34 7.66
C ILE A 189 7.61 -23.47 7.67
N TRP A 190 8.73 -23.30 8.40
CA TRP A 190 9.76 -24.32 8.60
C TRP A 190 9.20 -25.64 9.17
N ILE A 191 8.01 -25.62 9.79
CA ILE A 191 7.34 -26.84 10.27
C ILE A 191 7.00 -27.85 9.16
N LEU A 192 6.91 -27.40 7.91
CA LEU A 192 6.64 -28.27 6.76
C LEU A 192 7.81 -29.21 6.46
N ASN A 193 9.05 -28.77 6.72
CA ASN A 193 10.29 -29.47 6.36
C ASN A 193 10.88 -30.31 7.49
N HIS A 194 10.30 -30.29 8.70
CA HIS A 194 10.80 -30.98 9.91
C HIS A 194 12.24 -30.61 10.33
N HIS A 195 12.86 -29.64 9.67
CA HIS A 195 14.24 -29.19 9.88
C HIS A 195 14.29 -27.67 10.06
N ARG A 196 15.47 -27.17 10.41
CA ARG A 196 15.73 -25.92 11.16
C ARG A 196 15.05 -24.67 10.57
N GLN A 197 14.99 -23.62 11.38
CA GLN A 197 14.65 -22.27 10.94
C GLN A 197 15.79 -21.71 10.07
N ASP A 198 15.92 -22.23 8.85
CA ASP A 198 16.90 -21.80 7.84
C ASP A 198 16.18 -21.13 6.68
N TRP A 199 16.59 -19.89 6.36
CA TRP A 199 15.99 -19.09 5.30
C TRP A 199 16.13 -19.78 3.93
N ASP A 200 17.28 -20.35 3.63
CA ASP A 200 17.56 -20.93 2.31
C ASP A 200 16.68 -22.16 2.02
N GLU A 201 16.24 -22.86 3.08
CA GLU A 201 15.35 -24.02 2.97
C GLU A 201 13.87 -23.63 2.80
N ILE A 202 13.44 -22.49 3.34
CA ILE A 202 12.05 -22.06 3.31
C ILE A 202 11.75 -21.08 2.18
N GLN A 203 12.75 -20.33 1.70
CA GLN A 203 12.61 -19.36 0.61
C GLN A 203 11.93 -19.95 -0.63
N PRO A 204 12.21 -21.21 -1.05
CA PRO A 204 11.54 -21.82 -2.19
C PRO A 204 10.00 -21.81 -2.10
N TYR A 205 9.42 -21.95 -0.90
CA TYR A 205 7.96 -21.86 -0.73
C TYR A 205 7.44 -20.49 -1.12
N PHE A 206 8.10 -19.43 -0.71
CA PHE A 206 7.64 -18.07 -0.99
C PHE A 206 7.85 -17.68 -2.45
N VAL A 207 8.89 -18.23 -3.10
CA VAL A 207 9.13 -18.03 -4.54
C VAL A 207 8.12 -18.79 -5.40
N GLU A 208 7.81 -20.04 -5.05
CA GLU A 208 6.80 -20.85 -5.77
C GLU A 208 5.43 -20.18 -5.76
N PHE A 209 5.07 -19.56 -4.64
CA PHE A 209 3.81 -18.86 -4.45
C PHE A 209 3.95 -17.34 -4.63
N ASP A 210 4.95 -16.83 -5.36
CA ASP A 210 5.05 -15.41 -5.77
C ASP A 210 4.68 -14.41 -4.65
N PHE A 211 5.32 -14.55 -3.48
CA PHE A 211 5.02 -13.67 -2.35
C PHE A 211 5.43 -12.22 -2.65
N PRO A 212 4.62 -11.21 -2.28
CA PRO A 212 4.98 -9.81 -2.46
C PRO A 212 6.27 -9.46 -1.72
N ARG A 213 7.06 -8.57 -2.31
CA ARG A 213 8.39 -8.21 -1.78
C ARG A 213 8.36 -7.72 -0.34
N GLU A 214 7.38 -6.89 0.00
CA GLU A 214 7.25 -6.37 1.37
C GLU A 214 7.02 -7.47 2.42
N ALA A 215 6.27 -8.53 2.08
CA ALA A 215 6.08 -9.67 2.98
C ALA A 215 7.37 -10.51 3.10
N LEU A 216 8.08 -10.69 1.99
CA LEU A 216 9.37 -11.39 1.96
C LEU A 216 10.41 -10.68 2.82
N ASP A 217 10.50 -9.35 2.72
CA ASP A 217 11.45 -8.55 3.49
C ASP A 217 11.20 -8.70 5.00
N LEU A 218 9.93 -8.63 5.42
CA LEU A 218 9.55 -8.84 6.83
C LEU A 218 9.79 -10.29 7.31
N LEU A 219 9.49 -11.29 6.48
CA LEU A 219 9.75 -12.70 6.79
C LEU A 219 11.25 -12.99 6.93
N HIS A 220 12.05 -12.51 5.99
CA HIS A 220 13.50 -12.65 6.03
C HIS A 220 14.08 -12.00 7.29
N GLU A 221 13.68 -10.76 7.58
CA GLU A 221 14.11 -10.03 8.76
C GLU A 221 13.76 -10.78 10.06
N TYR A 222 12.49 -11.18 10.20
CA TYR A 222 12.00 -11.89 11.39
C TYR A 222 12.76 -13.20 11.62
N LEU A 223 13.08 -13.93 10.55
CA LEU A 223 13.66 -15.26 10.65
C LEU A 223 15.17 -15.25 10.83
N THR A 224 15.85 -14.19 10.36
CA THR A 224 17.30 -14.03 10.47
C THR A 224 17.73 -13.21 11.70
N GLY A 225 16.80 -12.49 12.34
CA GLY A 225 17.06 -11.59 13.48
C GLY A 225 17.57 -12.26 14.76
N GLY A 226 17.49 -13.59 14.87
CA GLY A 226 17.99 -14.35 16.01
C GLY A 226 17.23 -14.05 17.32
N GLU A 227 17.96 -13.86 18.42
CA GLU A 227 17.37 -13.58 19.74
C GLU A 227 16.92 -12.13 19.94
N ASN A 228 17.40 -11.21 19.09
CA ASN A 228 17.00 -9.80 19.15
C ASN A 228 15.65 -9.61 18.46
N ALA A 229 14.91 -8.58 18.88
CA ALA A 229 13.71 -8.21 18.16
C ALA A 229 14.07 -7.73 16.74
N PRO A 230 13.14 -7.90 15.79
CA PRO A 230 13.26 -7.28 14.48
C PRO A 230 13.50 -5.76 14.57
N VAL A 231 14.15 -5.22 13.55
CA VAL A 231 14.36 -3.78 13.38
C VAL A 231 13.03 -3.10 13.06
N SER A 232 12.27 -3.61 12.08
CA SER A 232 11.01 -3.04 11.62
C SER A 232 9.93 -3.11 12.70
N LYS A 233 9.11 -2.05 12.76
CA LYS A 233 8.00 -1.96 13.72
C LYS A 233 7.01 -3.08 13.51
N GLU A 234 6.68 -3.37 12.26
CA GLU A 234 5.74 -4.40 11.84
C GLU A 234 6.16 -5.78 12.34
N ALA A 235 7.41 -6.18 12.10
CA ALA A 235 7.89 -7.49 12.52
C ALA A 235 7.98 -7.61 14.05
N THR A 236 8.39 -6.54 14.75
CA THR A 236 8.41 -6.51 16.22
C THR A 236 7.01 -6.59 16.82
N VAL A 237 6.02 -5.93 16.22
CA VAL A 237 4.62 -6.04 16.65
C VAL A 237 4.11 -7.47 16.47
N VAL A 238 4.40 -8.12 15.32
CA VAL A 238 4.03 -9.52 15.09
C VAL A 238 4.73 -10.44 16.09
N MET A 239 6.01 -10.20 16.42
CA MET A 239 6.74 -10.96 17.43
C MET A 239 6.02 -10.92 18.79
N PHE A 240 5.57 -9.74 19.24
CA PHE A 240 4.82 -9.62 20.49
C PHE A 240 3.46 -10.31 20.44
N CYS A 241 2.74 -10.21 19.31
CA CYS A 241 1.47 -10.91 19.13
C CYS A 241 1.66 -12.42 19.23
N ASP A 242 2.70 -12.95 18.57
CA ASP A 242 3.03 -14.37 18.58
C ASP A 242 3.49 -14.86 19.96
N LEU A 243 4.31 -14.06 20.66
CA LEU A 243 4.72 -14.35 22.03
C LEU A 243 3.50 -14.44 22.95
N LEU A 244 2.59 -13.47 22.88
CA LEU A 244 1.38 -13.45 23.71
C LEU A 244 0.48 -14.66 23.42
N VAL A 245 0.16 -14.93 22.16
CA VAL A 245 -0.69 -16.05 21.76
C VAL A 245 -0.07 -17.38 22.21
N SER A 246 1.21 -17.59 21.96
CA SER A 246 1.88 -18.83 22.32
C SER A 246 1.99 -19.05 23.82
N SER A 247 2.25 -17.99 24.58
CA SER A 247 2.36 -18.07 26.04
C SER A 247 1.00 -18.36 26.68
N LEU A 248 -0.08 -17.79 26.14
CA LEU A 248 -1.45 -18.11 26.56
C LEU A 248 -1.87 -19.53 26.18
N MET A 249 -1.60 -19.96 24.95
CA MET A 249 -1.87 -21.34 24.52
C MET A 249 -1.14 -22.35 25.40
N GLN A 250 0.13 -22.09 25.74
CA GLN A 250 0.90 -22.94 26.65
C GLN A 250 0.32 -22.96 28.06
N ALA A 251 -0.12 -21.81 28.58
CA ALA A 251 -0.76 -21.73 29.90
C ALA A 251 -2.06 -22.53 29.95
N PHE A 252 -2.90 -22.46 28.91
CA PHE A 252 -4.16 -23.20 28.83
C PHE A 252 -4.00 -24.68 28.53
N ALA A 253 -2.92 -25.07 27.83
CA ALA A 253 -2.57 -26.48 27.64
C ALA A 253 -2.20 -27.16 28.98
N GLN A 254 -1.60 -26.41 29.92
CA GLN A 254 -1.28 -26.92 31.26
C GLN A 254 -2.49 -26.98 32.19
N ASP A 255 -3.33 -25.93 32.17
CA ASP A 255 -4.56 -25.85 32.94
C ASP A 255 -5.63 -25.06 32.18
N ARG A 256 -6.64 -25.77 31.69
CA ARG A 256 -7.69 -25.24 30.81
C ARG A 256 -8.67 -24.30 31.54
N GLU A 257 -8.77 -24.42 32.86
CA GLU A 257 -9.63 -23.56 33.68
C GLU A 257 -8.86 -22.42 34.34
N ARG A 258 -7.55 -22.33 34.09
CA ARG A 258 -6.68 -21.31 34.65
C ARG A 258 -7.21 -19.91 34.35
N GLN A 259 -7.51 -19.17 35.42
CA GLN A 259 -7.78 -17.74 35.31
C GLN A 259 -6.45 -16.99 35.20
N VAL A 260 -6.12 -16.54 33.99
CA VAL A 260 -4.94 -15.70 33.75
C VAL A 260 -5.33 -14.25 34.01
N GLU A 261 -4.65 -13.60 34.95
CA GLU A 261 -4.78 -12.16 35.17
C GLU A 261 -4.07 -11.44 34.02
N MET A 262 -4.85 -11.08 32.99
CA MET A 262 -4.33 -10.65 31.70
C MET A 262 -3.51 -9.36 31.79
N ASP A 263 -3.80 -8.46 32.73
CA ASP A 263 -3.10 -7.18 32.81
C ASP A 263 -1.66 -7.36 33.29
N SER A 264 -1.43 -8.12 34.36
CA SER A 264 -0.08 -8.48 34.83
C SER A 264 0.65 -9.36 33.82
N PHE A 265 -0.04 -10.33 33.22
CA PHE A 265 0.57 -11.22 32.22
C PHE A 265 1.16 -10.43 31.04
N ILE A 266 0.41 -9.47 30.50
CA ILE A 266 0.88 -8.61 29.40
C ILE A 266 2.02 -7.70 29.86
N GLU A 267 1.95 -7.14 31.08
CA GLU A 267 3.03 -6.31 31.61
C GLU A 267 4.33 -7.10 31.75
N ASP A 268 4.27 -8.28 32.36
CA ASP A 268 5.43 -9.14 32.59
C ASP A 268 6.07 -9.56 31.26
N LEU A 269 5.27 -10.02 30.30
CA LEU A 269 5.72 -10.44 28.97
C LEU A 269 6.47 -9.32 28.22
N VAL A 270 5.93 -8.09 28.25
CA VAL A 270 6.56 -6.97 27.56
C VAL A 270 7.80 -6.48 28.32
N ASN A 271 7.73 -6.44 29.65
CA ASN A 271 8.83 -5.98 30.48
C ASN A 271 10.03 -6.93 30.41
N GLU A 272 9.81 -8.25 30.34
CA GLU A 272 10.87 -9.24 30.13
C GLU A 272 11.70 -8.90 28.87
N LYS A 273 11.03 -8.66 27.74
CA LYS A 273 11.71 -8.29 26.48
C LYS A 273 12.40 -6.93 26.54
N LEU A 274 11.82 -5.96 27.25
CA LEU A 274 12.45 -4.67 27.48
C LEU A 274 13.73 -4.79 28.33
N TYR A 275 13.67 -5.51 29.45
CA TYR A 275 14.79 -5.63 30.39
C TYR A 275 15.97 -6.41 29.82
N HIS A 276 15.71 -7.39 28.95
CA HIS A 276 16.76 -8.12 28.23
C HIS A 276 17.39 -7.32 27.08
N GLY A 277 16.93 -6.09 26.81
CA GLY A 277 17.45 -5.25 25.73
C GLY A 277 17.10 -5.77 24.33
N ALA A 278 16.13 -6.68 24.21
CA ALA A 278 15.75 -7.28 22.93
C ALA A 278 15.23 -6.24 21.94
N LEU A 279 14.65 -5.13 22.44
CA LEU A 279 14.11 -4.04 21.61
C LEU A 279 15.16 -2.97 21.25
N ASN A 280 16.42 -3.09 21.65
CA ASN A 280 17.43 -2.04 21.47
C ASN A 280 17.67 -1.65 20.00
N GLN A 281 17.40 -2.56 19.07
CA GLN A 281 17.57 -2.35 17.63
C GLN A 281 16.25 -2.12 16.90
N SER A 282 15.11 -2.19 17.61
CA SER A 282 13.81 -2.00 17.00
C SER A 282 13.46 -0.52 16.85
N GLU A 283 12.83 -0.17 15.75
CA GLU A 283 12.27 1.17 15.50
C GLU A 283 10.98 1.43 16.27
N LEU A 284 10.44 0.43 16.99
CA LEU A 284 9.22 0.55 17.77
C LEU A 284 9.42 1.55 18.93
N SER A 285 8.64 2.62 18.93
CA SER A 285 8.72 3.64 19.98
C SER A 285 8.05 3.20 21.27
N MET A 286 8.48 3.76 22.41
CA MET A 286 7.81 3.56 23.70
C MET A 286 6.34 3.96 23.69
N ARG A 287 5.95 4.94 22.87
CA ARG A 287 4.55 5.33 22.70
C ARG A 287 3.75 4.20 22.04
N GLU A 288 4.24 3.68 20.91
CA GLU A 288 3.61 2.56 20.20
C GLU A 288 3.54 1.32 21.08
N LEU A 289 4.60 1.02 21.85
CA LEU A 289 4.61 -0.09 22.80
C LEU A 289 3.52 0.05 23.88
N ASN A 290 3.29 1.26 24.39
CA ASN A 290 2.21 1.51 25.35
C ASN A 290 0.81 1.36 24.71
N GLU A 291 0.63 1.78 23.45
CA GLU A 291 -0.62 1.55 22.73
C GLU A 291 -0.86 0.05 22.47
N MET A 292 0.19 -0.72 22.16
CA MET A 292 0.11 -2.18 22.06
C MET A 292 -0.36 -2.81 23.38
N LYS A 293 0.25 -2.43 24.51
CA LYS A 293 -0.17 -2.93 25.84
C LYS A 293 -1.66 -2.66 26.08
N LYS A 294 -2.14 -1.46 25.75
CA LYS A 294 -3.57 -1.11 25.90
C LYS A 294 -4.45 -1.98 25.01
N LEU A 295 -4.09 -2.19 23.74
CA LEU A 295 -4.88 -3.04 22.84
C LEU A 295 -4.89 -4.49 23.32
N PHE A 296 -3.74 -5.06 23.72
CA PHE A 296 -3.69 -6.40 24.27
C PHE A 296 -4.63 -6.56 25.49
N LYS A 297 -4.69 -5.56 26.37
CA LYS A 297 -5.59 -5.58 27.54
C LYS A 297 -7.07 -5.40 27.17
N ARG A 298 -7.40 -4.84 26.00
CA ARG A 298 -8.79 -4.70 25.53
C ARG A 298 -9.33 -6.00 24.92
N GLU A 299 -8.48 -6.82 24.32
CA GLU A 299 -8.87 -8.07 23.65
C GLU A 299 -9.07 -9.25 24.63
N LYS A 300 -9.38 -8.99 25.92
CA LYS A 300 -9.55 -10.04 26.95
C LYS A 300 -10.52 -11.15 26.56
N LEU A 301 -11.68 -10.77 26.00
CA LEU A 301 -12.71 -11.71 25.55
C LEU A 301 -12.24 -12.60 24.40
N TYR A 302 -11.32 -12.11 23.57
CA TYR A 302 -10.79 -12.88 22.46
C TYR A 302 -9.88 -14.01 22.95
N TYR A 303 -9.15 -13.82 24.04
CA TYR A 303 -8.23 -14.85 24.55
C TYR A 303 -8.94 -16.08 25.11
N ASP A 304 -10.23 -16.01 25.45
CA ASP A 304 -11.01 -17.19 25.83
C ASP A 304 -11.16 -18.18 24.66
N PHE A 305 -11.02 -17.74 23.40
CA PHE A 305 -10.97 -18.64 22.25
C PHE A 305 -9.69 -19.48 22.21
N LEU A 306 -8.65 -19.14 22.96
CA LEU A 306 -7.38 -19.87 22.98
C LEU A 306 -7.39 -21.10 23.93
N ARG A 307 -8.51 -21.40 24.60
CA ARG A 307 -8.66 -22.52 25.55
C ARG A 307 -8.98 -23.87 24.92
#